data_AF-A0A3M1GBE3-F1
#
_entry.id   AF-A0A3M1GBE3-F1
#
_cell.length_a   1.000
_cell.length_b   1.000
_cell.length_c   1.000
_cell.angle_alpha   90.00
_cell.angle_beta   90.00
_cell.angle_gamma   90.00
#
_symmetry.space_group_name_H-M   'P 1'
#
loop_
_entity.id
_entity.type
_entity.pdbx_description
1 polymer ?
#
loop_
_entity_poly.entity_id
_entity_poly.type
_entity_poly.pdbx_seq_one_letter_code
_entity_poly.pdbx_strand_id
1 'polypeptide(L)'
;MASMMRFDDRLRNLLALARDKSPANRLALFRHLADLLLQGRPLGDARDTAALLDILGQLRDEVPLSVRQDAADDLLAQAARPMPLVRLLATDDLAVARKILDRIDLAENDWLDLIAALPAANRRHLRIRADL
;
A
#
# COMPACT_ATOMS: atom_id res chain seq x y z
N MET A 1 -11.55 -5.50 27.75
CA MET A 1 -10.86 -6.81 27.57
C MET A 1 -11.04 -7.41 26.17
N ALA A 2 -12.19 -7.28 25.49
CA ALA A 2 -12.39 -7.83 24.13
C ALA A 2 -11.45 -7.27 23.03
N SER A 3 -10.94 -6.05 23.19
CA SER A 3 -10.02 -5.42 22.21
C SER A 3 -8.64 -6.08 22.16
N MET A 4 -8.12 -6.56 23.30
CA MET A 4 -6.79 -7.17 23.39
C MET A 4 -6.77 -8.56 22.73
N MET A 5 -7.75 -9.41 23.07
CA MET A 5 -7.87 -10.76 22.48
C MET A 5 -8.00 -10.70 20.94
N ARG A 6 -8.78 -9.75 20.42
CA ARG A 6 -8.94 -9.57 18.96
C ARG A 6 -7.65 -9.13 18.26
N PHE A 7 -6.80 -8.38 18.95
CA PHE A 7 -5.48 -7.99 18.42
C PHE A 7 -4.56 -9.21 18.35
N ASP A 8 -4.48 -10.00 19.44
CA ASP A 8 -3.64 -11.20 19.50
C ASP A 8 -4.05 -12.25 18.46
N ASP A 9 -5.36 -12.42 18.21
CA ASP A 9 -5.85 -13.35 17.18
C ASP A 9 -5.48 -12.89 15.77
N ARG A 10 -5.55 -11.59 15.48
CA ARG A 10 -5.11 -11.03 14.20
C ARG A 10 -3.61 -11.19 14.03
N LEU A 11 -2.81 -10.91 15.06
CA LEU A 11 -1.36 -11.07 15.01
C LEU A 11 -0.98 -12.53 14.78
N ARG A 12 -1.63 -13.47 15.47
CA ARG A 12 -1.45 -14.91 15.25
C ARG A 12 -1.76 -15.33 13.80
N ASN A 13 -2.85 -14.81 13.23
CA ASN A 13 -3.20 -15.08 11.84
C ASN A 13 -2.15 -14.51 10.87
N LEU A 14 -1.68 -13.28 11.08
CA LEU A 14 -0.62 -12.69 10.24
C LEU A 14 0.68 -13.49 10.32
N LEU A 15 1.06 -13.94 11.52
CA LEU A 15 2.24 -14.80 11.71
C LEU A 15 2.09 -16.16 11.02
N ALA A 16 0.89 -16.75 11.03
CA ALA A 16 0.62 -18.00 10.32
C ALA A 16 0.76 -17.82 8.80
N LEU A 17 0.16 -16.77 8.24
CA LEU A 17 0.28 -16.42 6.82
C LEU A 17 1.71 -16.10 6.42
N ALA A 18 2.49 -15.44 7.28
CA ALA A 18 3.88 -15.10 6.98
C ALA A 18 4.80 -16.33 6.89
N ARG A 19 4.49 -17.39 7.65
CA ARG A 19 5.26 -18.65 7.69
C ARG A 19 5.03 -19.52 6.47
N ASP A 20 3.80 -19.58 5.97
CA ASP A 20 3.47 -20.32 4.76
C ASP A 20 3.57 -19.42 3.52
N LYS A 21 4.55 -19.71 2.67
CA LYS A 21 4.84 -18.93 1.47
C LYS A 21 4.04 -19.37 0.24
N SER A 22 2.98 -20.16 0.42
CA SER A 22 2.08 -20.51 -0.69
C SER A 22 1.50 -19.25 -1.35
N PRO A 23 1.27 -19.25 -2.67
CA PRO A 23 0.75 -18.08 -3.38
C PRO A 23 -0.55 -17.53 -2.77
N ALA A 24 -1.44 -18.42 -2.30
CA ALA A 24 -2.69 -18.04 -1.65
C ALA A 24 -2.47 -17.29 -0.33
N ASN A 25 -1.49 -17.70 0.48
CA ASN A 25 -1.21 -17.02 1.74
C ASN A 25 -0.44 -15.72 1.54
N ARG A 26 0.42 -15.62 0.52
CA ARG A 26 1.05 -14.34 0.14
C ARG A 26 0.03 -13.30 -0.30
N LEU A 27 -0.91 -13.73 -1.13
CA LEU A 27 -2.06 -12.93 -1.53
C LEU A 27 -2.86 -12.43 -0.31
N ALA A 28 -3.23 -13.35 0.58
CA ALA A 28 -4.02 -13.02 1.77
C ALA A 28 -3.27 -12.07 2.70
N LEU A 29 -1.97 -12.31 2.91
CA LEU A 29 -1.12 -11.46 3.74
C LEU A 29 -1.01 -10.05 3.15
N PHE A 30 -0.73 -9.93 1.86
CA PHE A 30 -0.65 -8.63 1.18
C PHE A 30 -1.94 -7.82 1.37
N ARG A 31 -3.11 -8.43 1.09
CA ARG A 31 -4.40 -7.78 1.27
C ARG A 31 -4.64 -7.35 2.72
N HIS A 32 -4.38 -8.23 3.69
CA HIS A 32 -4.55 -7.90 5.11
C HIS A 32 -3.65 -6.73 5.55
N LEU A 33 -2.40 -6.70 5.12
CA LEU A 33 -1.49 -5.61 5.50
C LEU A 33 -1.88 -4.27 4.82
N ALA A 34 -2.30 -4.31 3.55
CA ALA A 34 -2.82 -3.14 2.86
C ALA A 34 -4.09 -2.61 3.54
N ASP A 35 -5.02 -3.48 3.89
CA ASP A 35 -6.25 -3.12 4.62
C ASP A 35 -5.97 -2.51 5.99
N LEU A 36 -4.94 -2.98 6.69
CA LEU A 36 -4.54 -2.41 7.97
C LEU A 36 -4.08 -0.95 7.83
N LEU A 37 -3.30 -0.65 6.79
CA LEU A 37 -2.89 0.73 6.48
C LEU A 37 -4.10 1.58 6.06
N LEU A 38 -4.99 1.05 5.21
CA LEU A 38 -6.18 1.77 4.74
C LEU A 38 -7.13 2.16 5.86
N GLN A 39 -7.33 1.28 6.84
CA GLN A 39 -8.24 1.54 7.95
C GLN A 39 -7.73 2.61 8.92
N GLY A 40 -6.52 3.14 8.74
CA GLY A 40 -5.92 4.14 9.62
C GLY A 40 -5.90 3.69 11.08
N ARG A 41 -5.98 2.37 11.32
CA ARG A 41 -5.90 1.83 12.67
C ARG A 41 -4.55 2.23 13.21
N PRO A 42 -4.42 2.53 14.52
CA PRO A 42 -3.13 2.86 15.10
C PRO A 42 -2.20 1.66 14.90
N LEU A 43 -1.40 1.73 13.84
CA LEU A 43 -0.24 0.91 13.58
C LEU A 43 0.84 1.48 14.49
N GLY A 44 0.68 1.28 15.80
CA GLY A 44 1.58 1.76 16.82
C GLY A 44 2.14 3.15 16.55
N ASP A 45 3.46 3.25 16.58
CA ASP A 45 4.24 4.44 16.21
C ASP A 45 4.73 4.38 14.75
N ALA A 46 5.46 5.40 14.31
CA ALA A 46 5.99 5.47 12.94
C ALA A 46 6.87 4.26 12.54
N ARG A 47 7.49 3.57 13.51
CA ARG A 47 8.36 2.42 13.26
C ARG A 47 7.54 1.19 12.83
N ASP A 48 6.40 0.96 13.46
CA ASP A 48 5.52 -0.15 13.11
C ASP A 48 4.94 0.04 11.70
N THR A 49 4.56 1.28 11.36
CA THR A 49 4.11 1.61 10.00
C THR A 49 5.21 1.36 8.96
N ALA A 50 6.45 1.77 9.25
CA ALA A 50 7.59 1.50 8.37
C ALA A 50 7.83 -0.01 8.16
N ALA A 51 7.81 -0.81 9.24
CA ALA A 51 8.00 -2.26 9.15
C ALA A 51 6.92 -2.94 8.30
N LEU A 52 5.67 -2.48 8.39
CA LEU A 52 4.57 -3.00 7.57
C LEU A 52 4.73 -2.65 6.09
N LEU A 53 5.17 -1.43 5.79
CA LEU A 53 5.47 -1.01 4.42
C LEU A 53 6.62 -1.81 3.82
N ASP A 54 7.66 -2.10 4.60
CA ASP A 54 8.77 -2.94 4.17
C ASP A 54 8.29 -4.36 3.81
N ILE A 55 7.45 -4.96 4.65
CA ILE A 55 6.86 -6.28 4.38
C ILE A 55 5.97 -6.25 3.14
N LEU A 56 5.12 -5.24 3.00
CA LEU A 56 4.29 -5.07 1.81
C LEU A 56 5.12 -4.92 0.54
N GLY A 57 6.21 -4.14 0.60
CA GLY A 57 7.15 -3.99 -0.51
C GLY A 57 7.77 -5.32 -0.94
N GLN A 58 8.12 -6.18 0.01
CA GLN A 58 8.62 -7.53 -0.28
C GLN A 58 7.55 -8.44 -0.88
N LEU A 59 6.32 -8.42 -0.34
CA LEU A 59 5.21 -9.25 -0.84
C LEU A 59 4.72 -8.83 -2.21
N ARG A 60 4.89 -7.55 -2.56
CA ARG A 60 4.46 -6.96 -3.84
C ARG A 60 4.98 -7.73 -5.05
N ASP A 61 6.19 -8.27 -4.98
CA ASP A 61 6.78 -9.03 -6.09
C ASP A 61 6.38 -10.51 -6.08
N GLU A 62 5.73 -10.97 -4.98
CA GLU A 62 5.21 -12.33 -4.81
C GLU A 62 3.70 -12.45 -5.12
N VAL A 63 3.00 -11.32 -5.37
CA VAL A 63 1.56 -11.31 -5.65
C VAL A 63 1.24 -10.88 -7.09
N PRO A 64 0.15 -11.40 -7.70
CA PRO A 64 -0.25 -11.03 -9.05
C PRO A 64 -0.46 -9.52 -9.22
N LEU A 65 -0.14 -9.00 -10.41
CA LEU A 65 -0.36 -7.60 -10.76
C LEU A 65 -1.80 -7.13 -10.51
N SER A 66 -2.79 -7.96 -10.84
CA SER A 66 -4.22 -7.65 -10.65
C SER A 66 -4.56 -7.35 -9.19
N VAL A 67 -3.93 -8.03 -8.23
CA VAL A 67 -4.19 -7.84 -6.80
C VAL A 67 -3.65 -6.50 -6.31
N ARG A 68 -2.51 -6.10 -6.84
CA ARG A 68 -1.90 -4.80 -6.54
C ARG A 68 -2.71 -3.66 -7.14
N GLN A 69 -3.29 -3.90 -8.31
CA GLN A 69 -4.25 -3.02 -8.94
C GLN A 69 -5.56 -2.90 -8.13
N ASP A 70 -6.08 -4.00 -7.60
CA ASP A 70 -7.24 -3.97 -6.68
C ASP A 70 -6.94 -3.10 -5.45
N ALA A 71 -5.76 -3.26 -4.83
CA ALA A 71 -5.36 -2.46 -3.68
C ALA A 71 -5.26 -0.95 -4.00
N ALA A 72 -4.87 -0.60 -5.24
CA ALA A 72 -4.87 0.79 -5.70
C ALA A 72 -6.29 1.34 -5.86
N ASP A 73 -7.23 0.53 -6.33
CA ASP A 73 -8.64 0.92 -6.40
C ASP A 73 -9.26 1.07 -5.00
N ASP A 74 -8.96 0.14 -4.08
CA ASP A 74 -9.41 0.19 -2.69
C ASP A 74 -8.91 1.46 -1.97
N LEU A 75 -7.64 1.82 -2.18
CA LEU A 75 -7.06 3.07 -1.66
C LEU A 75 -7.81 4.31 -2.14
N LEU A 76 -8.16 4.35 -3.42
CA LEU A 76 -8.81 5.52 -4.01
C LEU A 76 -10.30 5.61 -3.67
N ALA A 77 -10.91 4.49 -3.30
CA ALA A 77 -12.25 4.45 -2.74
C ALA A 77 -12.32 5.01 -1.31
N GLN A 78 -11.18 5.12 -0.60
CA GLN A 78 -11.15 5.72 0.74
C GLN A 78 -11.14 7.26 0.66
N ALA A 79 -11.86 7.88 1.59
CA ALA A 79 -11.82 9.33 1.80
C ALA A 79 -10.46 9.78 2.35
N ALA A 80 -9.92 9.04 3.34
CA ALA A 80 -8.59 9.24 3.86
C ALA A 80 -7.60 8.36 3.09
N ARG A 81 -6.58 8.97 2.48
CA ARG A 81 -5.60 8.28 1.64
C ARG A 81 -4.23 8.34 2.33
N PRO A 82 -3.83 7.29 3.06
CA PRO A 82 -2.58 7.32 3.81
C PRO A 82 -1.39 7.43 2.85
N MET A 83 -0.66 8.54 2.95
CA MET A 83 0.48 8.85 2.07
C MET A 83 1.53 7.74 1.96
N PRO A 84 1.86 6.99 3.03
CA PRO A 84 2.81 5.88 2.90
C PRO A 84 2.33 4.78 1.94
N LEU A 85 1.03 4.46 1.94
CA LEU A 85 0.45 3.48 1.01
C LEU A 85 0.30 4.06 -0.41
N VAL A 86 -0.03 5.35 -0.53
CA VAL A 86 -0.02 6.07 -1.82
C VAL A 86 1.36 5.94 -2.47
N ARG A 87 2.43 6.24 -1.72
CA ARG A 87 3.82 6.13 -2.23
C ARG A 87 4.18 4.70 -2.62
N LEU A 88 3.82 3.70 -1.82
CA LEU A 88 4.10 2.29 -2.14
C LEU A 88 3.50 1.87 -3.49
N LEU A 89 2.22 2.20 -3.73
CA LEU A 89 1.52 1.80 -4.95
C LEU A 89 1.88 2.66 -6.16
N ALA A 90 2.15 3.96 -5.96
CA ALA A 90 2.60 4.86 -7.03
C ALA A 90 4.03 4.55 -7.51
N THR A 91 4.86 3.90 -6.69
CA THR A 91 6.23 3.46 -7.03
C THR A 91 6.31 2.00 -7.49
N ASP A 92 5.16 1.32 -7.62
CA ASP A 92 5.05 -0.02 -8.19
C ASP A 92 5.16 0.01 -9.73
N ASP A 93 4.89 -1.13 -10.34
CA ASP A 93 4.67 -1.30 -11.77
C ASP A 93 3.76 -0.20 -12.33
N LEU A 94 4.06 0.24 -13.54
CA LEU A 94 3.37 1.35 -14.19
C LEU A 94 1.85 1.13 -14.25
N ALA A 95 1.37 -0.12 -14.42
CA ALA A 95 -0.06 -0.42 -14.48
C ALA A 95 -0.78 -0.23 -13.13
N VAL A 96 -0.07 -0.35 -12.00
CA VAL A 96 -0.59 -0.03 -10.65
C VAL A 96 -0.45 1.47 -10.42
N ALA A 97 0.73 2.03 -10.71
CA ALA A 97 1.01 3.43 -10.47
C ALA A 97 0.06 4.37 -11.20
N ARG A 98 -0.28 4.08 -12.47
CA ARG A 98 -1.24 4.87 -13.26
C ARG A 98 -2.60 4.99 -12.59
N LYS A 99 -3.11 3.91 -11.97
CA LYS A 99 -4.37 3.95 -11.22
C LYS A 99 -4.35 5.01 -10.14
N ILE A 100 -3.20 5.21 -9.48
CA ILE A 100 -3.01 6.23 -8.44
C ILE A 100 -2.79 7.60 -9.08
N LEU A 101 -1.77 7.73 -9.92
CA LEU A 101 -1.29 9.03 -10.45
C LEU A 101 -2.34 9.77 -11.29
N ASP A 102 -3.26 9.05 -11.93
CA ASP A 102 -4.31 9.65 -12.75
C ASP A 102 -5.47 10.22 -11.93
N ARG A 103 -5.64 9.81 -10.66
CA ARG A 103 -6.85 10.08 -9.85
C ARG A 103 -6.57 10.68 -8.47
N ILE A 104 -5.33 10.56 -7.99
CA ILE A 104 -4.96 11.11 -6.70
C ILE A 104 -4.91 12.64 -6.79
N ASP A 105 -5.44 13.27 -5.75
CA ASP A 105 -5.31 14.70 -5.50
C ASP A 105 -4.55 14.83 -4.18
N LEU A 106 -3.51 15.65 -4.19
CA LEU A 106 -2.53 15.80 -3.12
C LEU A 106 -2.16 17.27 -2.97
N ALA A 107 -1.76 17.66 -1.77
CA ALA A 107 -1.14 18.96 -1.57
C ALA A 107 0.19 19.05 -2.32
N GLU A 108 0.63 20.27 -2.63
CA GLU A 108 1.87 20.52 -3.38
C GLU A 108 3.11 19.82 -2.76
N ASN A 109 3.26 19.91 -1.44
CA ASN A 109 4.38 19.27 -0.75
C ASN A 109 4.35 17.74 -0.87
N ASP A 110 3.17 17.12 -0.78
CA ASP A 110 3.00 15.68 -0.95
C ASP A 110 3.30 15.26 -2.40
N TRP A 111 2.94 16.09 -3.38
CA TRP A 111 3.33 15.88 -4.78
C TRP A 111 4.84 15.91 -4.97
N LEU A 112 5.53 16.90 -4.40
CA LEU A 112 6.99 17.02 -4.49
C LEU A 112 7.68 15.77 -3.90
N ASP A 113 7.25 15.34 -2.72
CA ASP A 113 7.78 14.15 -2.04
C ASP A 113 7.50 12.85 -2.80
N LEU A 114 6.33 12.76 -3.46
CA LEU A 114 5.97 11.63 -4.30
C LEU A 114 6.83 11.61 -5.58
N ILE A 115 6.93 12.71 -6.31
CA ILE A 115 7.67 12.82 -7.58
C ILE A 115 9.15 12.45 -7.40
N ALA A 116 9.74 12.85 -6.28
CA ALA A 116 11.12 12.51 -5.93
C ALA A 116 11.32 10.99 -5.81
N ALA A 117 10.33 10.26 -5.30
CA ALA A 117 10.38 8.81 -5.10
C ALA A 117 9.98 7.98 -6.33
N LEU A 118 9.29 8.57 -7.31
CA LEU A 118 8.80 7.84 -8.48
C LEU A 118 9.94 7.22 -9.31
N PRO A 119 9.80 5.95 -9.76
CA PRO A 119 10.63 5.40 -10.82
C PRO A 119 10.55 6.25 -12.10
N ALA A 120 11.60 6.22 -12.92
CA ALA A 120 11.68 7.05 -14.12
C ALA A 120 10.49 6.86 -15.08
N ALA A 121 10.00 5.62 -15.25
CA ALA A 121 8.82 5.32 -16.07
C ALA A 121 7.55 6.01 -15.55
N ASN A 122 7.30 5.92 -14.24
CA ASN A 122 6.12 6.49 -13.61
C ASN A 122 6.19 8.03 -13.59
N ARG A 123 7.39 8.61 -13.39
CA ARG A 123 7.60 10.06 -13.50
C ARG A 123 7.34 10.57 -14.92
N ARG A 124 7.72 9.82 -15.95
CA ARG A 124 7.40 10.17 -17.36
C ARG A 124 5.91 10.18 -17.60
N HIS A 125 5.17 9.23 -17.03
CA HIS A 125 3.72 9.21 -17.09
C HIS A 125 3.12 10.47 -16.46
N LEU A 126 3.59 10.88 -15.27
CA LEU A 126 3.07 12.08 -14.62
C LEU A 126 3.25 13.37 -15.45
N ARG A 127 4.33 13.48 -16.24
CA ARG A 127 4.60 14.65 -17.10
C ARG A 127 3.54 14.90 -18.18
N ILE A 128 2.65 13.95 -18.45
CA ILE A 128 1.55 14.13 -19.41
C ILE A 128 0.28 14.71 -18.76
N ARG A 129 0.24 14.81 -17.42
CA ARG A 129 -0.85 15.49 -16.72
C ARG A 129 -0.67 17.00 -16.86
N ALA A 130 -1.64 17.63 -17.54
CA ALA A 130 -1.60 19.06 -17.83
C ALA A 130 -2.03 19.94 -16.64
N ASP A 131 -2.54 19.32 -15.58
CA ASP A 131 -3.06 19.96 -14.37
C ASP A 131 -2.11 19.86 -13.16
N LEU A 132 -0.90 19.34 -13.38
CA LEU A 132 0.23 19.34 -12.45
C LEU A 132 1.39 20.15 -13.06
#